data_AF-A0A7Z2YG37-F1
#
_entry.id   AF-A0A7Z2YG37-F1
#
_cell.length_a   1.000
_cell.length_b   1.000
_cell.length_c   1.000
_cell.angle_alpha   90.00
_cell.angle_beta   90.00
_cell.angle_gamma   90.00
#
_symmetry.space_group_name_H-M   'P 1'
#
loop_
_entity.id
_entity.type
_entity.pdbx_description
1 polymer ?
#
loop_
_entity_poly.entity_id
_entity_poly.type
_entity_poly.pdbx_seq_one_letter_code
_entity_poly.pdbx_strand_id
1 'polypeptide(L)'
;MKFVKITLLLAALTCSSVFAQTAKTPQAKEQQSNQPIVITGERIQPLSDIHWRIKVSHTEAVKARCVGFDADETAVAIDSIVIYPPYSVSNMYTREDDGDITEAKCWITSTRAEDLARDYIRQTID
;
A
#
# COMPACT_ATOMS: atom_id res chain seq x y z
N MET A 1 66.70 -14.01 53.02
CA MET A 1 65.24 -13.77 52.95
C MET A 1 65.02 -12.39 52.37
N LYS A 2 64.53 -12.29 51.11
CA LYS A 2 64.13 -11.03 50.48
C LYS A 2 62.82 -11.28 49.72
N PHE A 3 61.94 -10.30 49.85
CA PHE A 3 60.49 -10.38 49.64
C PHE A 3 60.09 -10.59 48.18
N VAL A 4 59.10 -11.46 48.02
CA VAL A 4 58.30 -11.69 46.81
C VAL A 4 57.49 -10.41 46.49
N LYS A 5 57.53 -9.95 45.24
CA LYS A 5 56.53 -9.04 44.67
C LYS A 5 55.84 -9.74 43.50
N ILE A 6 54.62 -10.23 43.77
CA ILE A 6 53.67 -10.70 42.77
C ILE A 6 53.12 -9.45 42.08
N THR A 7 53.37 -9.33 40.78
CA THR A 7 52.71 -8.32 39.95
C THR A 7 51.70 -9.06 39.08
N LEU A 8 50.44 -9.03 39.50
CA LEU A 8 49.29 -9.41 38.69
C LEU A 8 49.17 -8.40 37.52
N LEU A 9 49.24 -8.87 36.28
CA LEU A 9 48.70 -8.14 35.13
C LEU A 9 47.44 -8.89 34.66
N LEU A 10 46.26 -8.42 35.09
CA LEU A 10 45.02 -8.75 34.42
C LEU A 10 44.96 -7.92 33.13
N ALA A 11 45.08 -8.58 31.98
CA ALA A 11 44.64 -8.01 30.73
C ALA A 11 43.10 -7.94 30.74
N ALA A 12 42.55 -6.79 31.09
CA ALA A 12 41.14 -6.51 30.88
C ALA A 12 40.89 -6.41 29.36
N LEU A 13 40.28 -7.44 28.78
CA LEU A 13 39.63 -7.35 27.48
C LEU A 13 38.50 -6.32 27.61
N THR A 14 38.72 -5.12 27.09
CA THR A 14 37.63 -4.16 26.88
C THR A 14 36.88 -4.56 25.61
N CYS A 15 35.81 -5.33 25.79
CA CYS A 15 34.77 -5.49 24.77
C CYS A 15 34.07 -4.15 24.57
N SER A 16 34.55 -3.35 23.63
CA SER A 16 33.84 -2.17 23.14
C SER A 16 32.68 -2.61 22.25
N SER A 17 31.59 -3.11 22.85
CA SER A 17 30.30 -3.23 22.19
C SER A 17 29.69 -1.84 22.05
N VAL A 18 30.15 -1.06 21.08
CA VAL A 18 29.47 0.16 20.66
C VAL A 18 28.64 -0.20 19.44
N PHE A 19 27.36 -0.38 19.72
CA PHE A 19 26.24 -0.53 18.80
C PHE A 19 26.50 0.12 17.44
N ALA A 20 26.46 -0.69 16.38
CA ALA A 20 26.18 -0.20 15.04
C ALA A 20 24.81 0.47 15.10
N GLN A 21 24.79 1.80 15.20
CA GLN A 21 23.61 2.59 14.88
C GLN A 21 23.37 2.39 13.40
N THR A 22 22.56 1.38 13.05
CA THR A 22 21.79 1.40 11.82
C THR A 22 20.98 2.69 11.88
N ALA A 23 21.52 3.74 11.25
CA ALA A 23 20.76 4.91 10.90
C ALA A 23 19.57 4.38 10.09
N LYS A 24 18.40 4.34 10.74
CA LYS A 24 17.15 4.17 10.03
C LYS A 24 17.10 5.37 9.09
N THR A 25 17.42 5.16 7.82
CA THR A 25 17.06 6.11 6.77
C THR A 25 15.60 6.44 7.03
N PRO A 26 15.24 7.70 7.31
CA PRO A 26 13.85 8.06 7.34
C PRO A 26 13.34 7.74 5.93
N GLN A 27 12.59 6.66 5.79
CA GLN A 27 11.70 6.55 4.65
C GLN A 27 10.85 7.79 4.77
N ALA A 28 11.10 8.76 3.89
CA ALA A 28 10.12 9.78 3.61
C ALA A 28 8.84 9.00 3.35
N LYS A 29 7.92 9.01 4.31
CA LYS A 29 6.54 8.68 4.01
C LYS A 29 6.14 9.78 3.05
N GLU A 30 6.30 9.54 1.76
CA GLU A 30 5.53 10.29 0.78
C GLU A 30 4.10 10.18 1.28
N GLN A 31 3.57 11.33 1.67
CA GLN A 31 2.24 11.46 2.19
C GLN A 31 1.31 11.09 1.04
N GLN A 32 0.99 9.80 0.94
CA GLN A 32 0.10 9.28 -0.08
C GLN A 32 -1.19 10.07 0.06
N SER A 33 -1.49 10.85 -0.97
CA SER A 33 -2.68 11.68 -0.98
C SER A 33 -3.89 10.77 -0.80
N ASN A 34 -4.67 10.99 0.26
CA ASN A 34 -5.93 10.28 0.50
C ASN A 34 -7.03 10.68 -0.52
N GLN A 35 -6.70 11.52 -1.51
CA GLN A 35 -7.65 11.91 -2.55
C GLN A 35 -7.90 10.74 -3.50
N PRO A 36 -9.16 10.41 -3.79
CA PRO A 36 -9.48 9.36 -4.74
C PRO A 36 -9.12 9.79 -6.17
N ILE A 37 -8.85 8.78 -7.01
CA ILE A 37 -8.93 8.92 -8.46
C ILE A 37 -10.42 9.04 -8.79
N VAL A 38 -10.84 10.17 -9.34
CA VAL A 38 -12.23 10.41 -9.78
C VAL A 38 -12.35 10.06 -11.26
N ILE A 39 -13.37 9.26 -11.61
CA ILE A 39 -13.65 8.79 -12.96
C ILE A 39 -15.08 9.19 -13.32
N THR A 40 -15.25 9.82 -14.47
CA THR A 40 -16.54 10.20 -15.06
C THR A 40 -16.52 10.02 -16.58
N GLY A 41 -17.69 10.14 -17.23
CA GLY A 41 -17.82 10.15 -18.69
C GLY A 41 -17.49 8.80 -19.36
N GLU A 42 -16.85 8.83 -20.53
CA GLU A 42 -16.63 7.66 -21.41
C GLU A 42 -15.83 6.51 -20.80
N ARG A 43 -15.20 6.75 -19.64
CA ARG A 43 -14.46 5.74 -18.89
C ARG A 43 -15.36 4.84 -18.06
N ILE A 44 -16.64 5.18 -17.93
CA ILE A 44 -17.71 4.39 -17.32
C ILE A 44 -18.59 3.89 -18.46
N GLN A 45 -18.63 2.58 -18.65
CA GLN A 45 -19.31 1.96 -19.78
C GLN A 45 -20.30 0.90 -19.27
N PRO A 46 -21.61 1.05 -19.51
CA PRO A 46 -22.56 -0.02 -19.24
C PRO A 46 -22.30 -1.17 -20.23
N LEU A 47 -22.21 -2.38 -19.70
CA LEU A 47 -22.16 -3.64 -20.48
C LEU A 47 -23.52 -4.35 -20.49
N SER A 48 -24.31 -4.12 -19.44
CA SER A 48 -25.73 -4.46 -19.31
C SER A 48 -26.36 -3.54 -18.26
N ASP A 49 -27.65 -3.68 -18.01
CA ASP A 49 -28.40 -2.87 -17.03
C ASP A 49 -27.80 -2.94 -15.61
N ILE A 50 -27.13 -4.04 -15.25
CA ILE A 50 -26.54 -4.25 -13.91
C ILE A 50 -25.02 -4.39 -13.93
N HIS A 51 -24.35 -4.30 -15.08
CA HIS A 51 -22.90 -4.55 -15.18
C HIS A 51 -22.20 -3.39 -15.89
N TRP A 52 -21.23 -2.82 -15.18
CA TRP A 52 -20.49 -1.64 -15.59
C TRP A 52 -18.99 -1.94 -15.67
N ARG A 53 -18.37 -1.39 -16.70
CA ARG A 53 -16.93 -1.39 -16.92
C ARG A 53 -16.38 0.00 -16.64
N ILE A 54 -15.47 0.11 -15.66
CA ILE A 54 -14.84 1.38 -15.31
C ILE A 54 -13.34 1.28 -15.56
N LYS A 55 -12.84 2.09 -16.50
CA LYS A 55 -11.41 2.14 -16.84
C LYS A 55 -10.68 3.07 -15.87
N VAL A 56 -9.79 2.53 -15.04
CA VAL A 56 -9.04 3.27 -14.02
C VAL A 56 -7.56 3.32 -14.39
N SER A 57 -6.96 4.50 -14.37
CA SER A 57 -5.55 4.72 -14.75
C SER A 57 -4.76 5.22 -13.58
N HIS A 58 -3.52 4.76 -13.48
CA HIS A 58 -2.55 5.26 -12.53
C HIS A 58 -1.15 5.14 -13.12
N THR A 59 -0.23 6.00 -12.68
CA THR A 59 1.16 6.05 -13.19
C THR A 59 2.02 4.91 -12.66
N GLU A 60 1.60 4.28 -11.56
CA GLU A 60 2.34 3.22 -10.88
C GLU A 60 1.47 1.99 -10.62
N ALA A 61 2.12 0.87 -10.28
CA ALA A 61 1.43 -0.35 -9.90
C ALA A 61 0.87 -0.24 -8.46
N VAL A 62 -0.46 -0.23 -8.35
CA VAL A 62 -1.17 -0.01 -7.07
C VAL A 62 -2.39 -0.93 -6.91
N LYS A 63 -2.81 -1.14 -5.66
CA LYS A 63 -4.12 -1.73 -5.33
C LYS A 63 -5.09 -0.60 -5.00
N ALA A 64 -6.30 -0.64 -5.53
CA ALA A 64 -7.32 0.37 -5.27
C ALA A 64 -8.68 -0.25 -4.92
N ARG A 65 -9.42 0.43 -4.03
CA ARG A 65 -10.84 0.17 -3.78
C ARG A 65 -11.65 1.22 -4.53
N CYS A 66 -12.50 0.79 -5.45
CA CYS A 66 -13.31 1.66 -6.27
C CYS A 66 -14.78 1.55 -5.85
N VAL A 67 -15.46 2.69 -5.73
CA VAL A 67 -16.89 2.79 -5.42
C VAL A 67 -17.57 3.54 -6.58
N GLY A 68 -18.65 2.97 -7.11
CA GLY A 68 -19.51 3.60 -8.10
C GLY A 68 -20.68 4.32 -7.44
N PHE A 69 -20.98 5.51 -7.92
CA PHE A 69 -22.04 6.39 -7.44
C PHE A 69 -23.03 6.69 -8.56
N ASP A 70 -24.31 6.75 -8.21
CA ASP A 70 -25.37 7.20 -9.10
C ASP A 70 -25.46 8.74 -9.19
N ALA A 71 -26.47 9.25 -9.90
CA ALA A 71 -26.68 10.68 -10.09
C ALA A 71 -27.02 11.43 -8.79
N ASP A 72 -27.52 10.73 -7.77
CA ASP A 72 -27.89 11.28 -6.46
C ASP A 72 -26.74 11.15 -5.44
N GLU A 73 -25.53 10.85 -5.90
CA GLU A 73 -24.34 10.58 -5.09
C GLU A 73 -24.49 9.38 -4.13
N THR A 74 -25.40 8.45 -4.43
CA THR A 74 -25.57 7.21 -3.65
C THR A 74 -24.58 6.16 -4.13
N ALA A 75 -23.89 5.50 -3.20
CA ALA A 75 -22.98 4.40 -3.52
C ALA A 75 -23.78 3.14 -3.90
N VAL A 76 -23.65 2.69 -5.14
CA VAL A 76 -24.44 1.59 -5.73
C VAL A 76 -23.60 0.38 -6.12
N ALA A 77 -22.29 0.53 -6.26
CA ALA A 77 -21.39 -0.58 -6.58
C ALA A 77 -20.00 -0.41 -5.97
N ILE A 78 -19.28 -1.53 -5.80
CA ILE A 78 -17.94 -1.52 -5.22
C ILE A 78 -17.09 -2.67 -5.77
N ASP A 79 -15.80 -2.41 -5.97
CA ASP A 79 -14.84 -3.39 -6.48
C ASP A 79 -13.42 -3.08 -5.97
N SER A 80 -12.55 -4.09 -5.92
CA SER A 80 -11.14 -3.95 -5.58
C SER A 80 -10.28 -4.40 -6.75
N ILE A 81 -9.45 -3.51 -7.27
CA ILE A 81 -8.62 -3.78 -8.45
C ILE A 81 -7.13 -3.63 -8.15
N VAL A 82 -6.33 -4.33 -8.95
CA VAL A 82 -4.91 -4.01 -9.13
C VAL A 82 -4.79 -3.20 -10.41
N ILE A 83 -4.20 -2.01 -10.32
CA ILE A 83 -3.88 -1.17 -11.46
C ILE A 83 -2.41 -1.44 -11.80
N TYR A 84 -2.17 -2.11 -12.92
CA TYR A 84 -0.84 -2.11 -13.54
C TYR A 84 -0.87 -1.07 -14.68
N PRO A 85 0.07 -0.13 -14.74
CA PRO A 85 0.05 0.91 -15.77
C PRO A 85 -0.07 0.34 -17.20
N PRO A 86 -0.79 1.04 -18.10
CA PRO A 86 -1.35 2.38 -17.92
C PRO A 86 -2.77 2.42 -17.34
N TYR A 87 -3.47 1.28 -17.29
CA TYR A 87 -4.81 1.19 -16.73
C TYR A 87 -5.19 -0.23 -16.35
N SER A 88 -6.22 -0.34 -15.52
CA SER A 88 -6.95 -1.57 -15.26
C SER A 88 -8.45 -1.30 -15.38
N VAL A 89 -9.25 -2.36 -15.30
CA VAL A 89 -10.70 -2.30 -15.41
C VAL A 89 -11.30 -2.76 -14.09
N SER A 90 -12.14 -1.92 -13.50
CA SER A 90 -13.06 -2.32 -12.44
C SER A 90 -14.35 -2.79 -13.06
N ASN A 91 -14.78 -4.00 -12.69
CA ASN A 91 -16.04 -4.58 -13.13
C ASN A 91 -17.02 -4.45 -11.97
N MET A 92 -17.93 -3.49 -12.10
CA MET A 92 -18.90 -3.17 -11.06
C MET A 92 -20.26 -3.74 -11.40
N TYR A 93 -20.93 -4.27 -10.40
CA TYR A 93 -22.28 -4.79 -10.51
C TYR A 93 -23.19 -4.01 -9.57
N THR A 94 -24.31 -3.54 -10.10
CA THR A 94 -25.38 -2.88 -9.36
C THR A 94 -26.54 -3.85 -9.13
N ARG A 95 -27.51 -3.48 -8.30
CA ARG A 95 -28.82 -4.14 -8.25
C ARG A 95 -29.72 -3.61 -9.37
N GLU A 96 -30.82 -4.30 -9.64
CA GLU A 96 -31.82 -3.88 -10.64
C GLU A 96 -32.55 -2.59 -10.23
N ASP A 97 -32.59 -2.26 -8.94
CA ASP A 97 -33.23 -1.07 -8.37
C ASP A 97 -32.27 0.10 -8.10
N ASP A 98 -30.97 -0.09 -8.33
CA ASP A 98 -29.96 0.96 -8.19
C ASP A 98 -29.96 1.89 -9.42
N GLY A 99 -29.55 3.15 -9.23
CA GLY A 99 -29.33 4.08 -10.34
C GLY A 99 -28.08 3.74 -11.16
N ASP A 100 -28.04 4.25 -12.39
CA ASP A 100 -26.88 4.14 -13.28
C ASP A 100 -25.64 4.78 -12.66
N ILE A 101 -24.48 4.13 -12.81
CA ILE A 101 -23.21 4.69 -12.32
C ILE A 101 -22.83 5.91 -13.17
N THR A 102 -22.80 7.10 -12.56
CA THR A 102 -22.40 8.35 -13.23
C THR A 102 -20.99 8.80 -12.86
N GLU A 103 -20.51 8.38 -11.68
CA GLU A 103 -19.19 8.68 -11.16
C GLU A 103 -18.61 7.44 -10.46
N ALA A 104 -17.29 7.27 -10.54
CA ALA A 104 -16.59 6.31 -9.70
C ALA A 104 -15.40 6.98 -9.01
N LYS A 105 -15.16 6.61 -7.75
CA LYS A 105 -14.03 7.07 -6.96
C LYS A 105 -13.18 5.87 -6.54
N CYS A 106 -11.89 5.92 -6.82
CA CYS A 106 -10.95 4.86 -6.47
C CYS A 106 -9.89 5.37 -5.49
N TRP A 107 -9.84 4.77 -4.30
CA TRP A 107 -8.82 5.05 -3.30
C TRP A 107 -7.69 4.04 -3.40
N ILE A 108 -6.45 4.54 -3.47
CA ILE A 108 -5.27 3.68 -3.43
C ILE A 108 -5.12 3.12 -2.02
N THR A 109 -5.16 1.80 -1.91
CA THR A 109 -5.05 1.05 -0.65
C THR A 109 -3.63 0.58 -0.35
N SER A 110 -2.82 0.34 -1.40
CA SER A 110 -1.37 0.19 -1.28
C SER A 110 -0.65 0.33 -2.60
N THR A 111 0.63 0.69 -2.53
CA THR A 111 1.57 0.62 -3.65
C THR A 111 2.28 -0.74 -3.71
N ARG A 112 2.93 -1.02 -4.84
CA ARG A 112 3.83 -2.18 -4.98
C ARG A 112 4.95 -2.18 -3.93
N ALA A 113 5.53 -1.02 -3.62
CA ALA A 113 6.61 -0.92 -2.65
C ALA A 113 6.14 -1.27 -1.24
N GLU A 114 4.95 -0.80 -0.85
CA GLU A 114 4.31 -1.14 0.42
C GLU A 114 3.95 -2.62 0.51
N ASP A 115 3.40 -3.20 -0.57
CA ASP A 115 3.11 -4.64 -0.62
C ASP A 115 4.37 -5.49 -0.44
N LEU A 116 5.45 -5.18 -1.18
CA LEU A 116 6.73 -5.90 -1.06
C LEU A 116 7.37 -5.74 0.33
N ALA A 117 7.21 -4.58 0.96
CA ALA A 117 7.69 -4.35 2.32
C ALA A 117 6.90 -5.16 3.37
N ARG A 118 5.62 -5.41 3.13
CA ARG A 118 4.76 -6.24 4.01
C ARG A 118 4.98 -7.75 3.81
N ASP A 119 5.34 -8.18 2.59
CA ASP A 119 5.60 -9.58 2.25
C ASP A 119 6.88 -10.15 2.87
N TYR A 120 7.70 -9.31 3.52
CA TYR A 120 8.64 -9.76 4.53
C TYR A 120 7.86 -10.24 5.77
N ILE A 121 7.19 -11.40 5.65
CA ILE A 121 7.13 -12.33 6.76
C ILE A 121 8.58 -12.46 7.22
N ARG A 122 8.89 -11.79 8.33
CA ARG A 122 10.08 -12.07 9.12
C ARG A 122 9.96 -13.54 9.53
N GLN A 123 10.38 -14.44 8.65
CA GLN A 123 10.77 -15.78 9.03
C GLN A 123 12.07 -15.65 9.81
N THR A 124 12.03 -14.97 10.95
CA THR A 124 12.92 -15.31 12.06
C THR A 124 12.43 -16.67 12.52
N ILE A 125 13.01 -17.70 11.89
CA ILE A 125 13.12 -19.02 12.49
C ILE A 125 14.11 -18.81 13.64
N ASP A 126 13.58 -18.61 14.85
CA ASP A 126 14.32 -18.87 16.09
C ASP A 126 14.16 -20.35 16.44
#